data_AF-A0A2G5U4D5-F1
#
_entry.id   AF-A0A2G5U4D5-F1
#
_cell.length_a   1.000
_cell.length_b   1.000
_cell.length_c   1.000
_cell.angle_alpha   90.00
_cell.angle_beta   90.00
_cell.angle_gamma   90.00
#
_symmetry.space_group_name_H-M   'P 1'
#
loop_
_entity.id
_entity.type
_entity.pdbx_description
1 polymer ?
#
loop_
_entity_poly.entity_id
_entity_poly.type
_entity_poly.pdbx_seq_one_letter_code
_entity_poly.pdbx_strand_id
1 'polypeptide(L)'
;MAAPWSNTLNYKNVSDRYILTEEDKKGAFARQYFEIYEARVKELKPRILENAERVIGKGKFKHVLLSDAKQDEEIFITGVIVKRVLARPSILKSLLSEDKVAYDDVDDEEDDVKRYAGSSEDRIELESEKQTVRLEGAISMEDCATGCCVGVLGKLGKEGVFHVSRLVWPAANVTKKATTEGTLVFISGLDLSGDTEQDRLTISGLEFMSDWMNTNGEENQCPSIDRVVMIGPFVETKSNGCDVQSVVRTLTLSRPERQSSAKSLITVDKLISSISEKLLVNTVDVTPAVGDPCSSMWPLPPIHRVCLPRCGMNEKKVNLVTNPYEFEVDGLRIMTMSGENVTELLRTSHKWSGADVLSNLVKWQHIAPNCPDTLDAFPIADRDPLVMSSTPHVIICGNQPQAEVRRISVDGTDTSCLLVCLPKFSKTRVACFLDLSDLSLKWQNFDHQF
;
A
#
# COMPACT_ATOMS: atom_id res chain seq x y z
N MET A 1 -7.13 -22.13 36.15
CA MET A 1 -6.22 -21.27 35.37
C MET A 1 -7.09 -20.27 34.63
N ALA A 2 -6.91 -18.98 34.85
CA ALA A 2 -7.56 -17.97 34.01
C ALA A 2 -7.14 -18.23 32.56
N ALA A 3 -8.06 -18.10 31.60
CA ALA A 3 -7.65 -18.08 30.20
C ALA A 3 -6.58 -16.99 30.05
N PRO A 4 -5.51 -17.20 29.26
CA PRO A 4 -4.40 -16.24 29.12
C PRO A 4 -4.85 -14.83 28.67
N TRP A 5 -6.10 -14.70 28.23
CA TRP A 5 -6.76 -13.50 27.74
C TRP A 5 -7.28 -12.54 28.82
N SER A 6 -6.55 -12.33 29.93
CA SER A 6 -7.00 -11.38 30.98
C SER A 6 -6.88 -9.90 30.60
N ASN A 7 -6.22 -9.58 29.48
CA ASN A 7 -6.17 -8.24 28.88
C ASN A 7 -6.45 -8.37 27.38
N THR A 8 -7.72 -8.37 26.97
CA THR A 8 -8.08 -8.14 25.57
C THR A 8 -7.85 -6.66 25.29
N LEU A 9 -6.91 -6.33 24.41
CA LEU A 9 -6.66 -4.94 24.03
C LEU A 9 -7.93 -4.33 23.42
N ASN A 10 -8.16 -3.03 23.62
CA ASN A 10 -9.31 -2.35 23.05
C ASN A 10 -9.08 -2.15 21.55
N TYR A 11 -9.61 -3.08 20.76
CA TYR A 11 -9.52 -3.10 19.31
C TYR A 11 -10.65 -2.29 18.66
N LYS A 12 -10.29 -1.50 17.65
CA LYS A 12 -11.23 -0.83 16.76
C LYS A 12 -10.74 -0.90 15.32
N ASN A 13 -11.53 -1.52 14.45
CA ASN A 13 -11.35 -1.39 13.01
C ASN A 13 -11.72 0.04 12.57
N VAL A 14 -10.84 0.72 11.82
CA VAL A 14 -11.08 2.08 11.30
C VAL A 14 -10.98 2.13 9.77
N SER A 15 -11.15 0.98 9.11
CA SER A 15 -11.11 0.82 7.65
C SER A 15 -12.38 1.20 6.90
N ASP A 16 -13.45 1.67 7.57
CA ASP A 16 -14.75 1.94 6.93
C ASP A 16 -14.63 2.85 5.69
N ARG A 17 -13.64 3.74 5.68
CA ARG A 17 -13.36 4.61 4.53
C ARG A 17 -12.97 3.87 3.26
N TYR A 18 -12.40 2.67 3.35
CA TYR A 18 -11.98 1.85 2.21
C TYR A 18 -13.13 1.00 1.66
N ILE A 19 -14.26 0.91 2.38
CA ILE A 19 -15.44 0.19 1.90
C ILE A 19 -16.16 1.07 0.86
N LEU A 20 -16.41 0.50 -0.31
CA LEU A 20 -17.14 1.17 -1.38
C LEU A 20 -18.62 1.27 -1.02
N THR A 21 -19.13 2.51 -0.94
CA THR A 21 -20.54 2.81 -0.69
C THR A 21 -21.38 2.61 -1.96
N GLU A 22 -22.71 2.62 -1.82
CA GLU A 22 -23.60 2.55 -2.98
C GLU A 22 -23.49 3.77 -3.89
N GLU A 23 -23.17 4.95 -3.33
CA GLU A 23 -22.93 6.16 -4.13
C GLU A 23 -21.61 6.05 -4.91
N ASP A 24 -20.56 5.48 -4.29
CA ASP A 24 -19.29 5.22 -4.99
C ASP A 24 -19.56 4.33 -6.24
N LYS A 25 -20.37 3.27 -6.09
CA LYS A 25 -20.67 2.30 -7.16
C LYS A 25 -21.58 2.84 -8.27
N LYS A 26 -22.46 3.78 -7.94
CA LYS A 26 -23.46 4.30 -8.87
C LYS A 26 -22.80 5.03 -10.04
N GLY A 27 -22.92 4.46 -11.24
CA GLY A 27 -22.34 5.05 -12.46
C GLY A 27 -20.81 4.92 -12.58
N ALA A 28 -20.17 4.17 -11.69
CA ALA A 28 -18.72 4.05 -11.57
C ALA A 28 -18.00 3.74 -12.91
N PHE A 29 -18.49 2.78 -13.70
CA PHE A 29 -17.83 2.40 -14.95
C PHE A 29 -18.23 3.26 -16.17
N ALA A 30 -19.07 4.27 -15.97
CA ALA A 30 -19.43 5.24 -17.02
C ALA A 30 -18.76 6.61 -16.82
N ARG A 31 -18.16 6.87 -15.64
CA ARG A 31 -17.47 8.11 -15.31
C ARG A 31 -15.98 8.06 -15.67
N GLN A 32 -15.36 9.24 -15.69
CA GLN A 32 -13.94 9.41 -15.96
C GLN A 32 -13.15 9.60 -14.66
N TYR A 33 -11.87 9.23 -14.67
CA TYR A 33 -11.00 9.30 -13.50
C TYR A 33 -10.60 10.71 -13.05
N PHE A 34 -10.93 11.79 -13.77
CA PHE A 34 -10.57 13.14 -13.32
C PHE A 34 -11.24 13.52 -11.99
N GLU A 35 -12.45 12.99 -11.72
CA GLU A 35 -13.24 13.29 -10.52
C GLU A 35 -12.48 12.91 -9.23
N ILE A 36 -11.74 11.79 -9.23
CA ILE A 36 -10.95 11.38 -8.04
C ILE A 36 -9.82 12.38 -7.74
N TYR A 37 -9.19 12.95 -8.77
CA TYR A 37 -8.14 13.95 -8.60
C TYR A 37 -8.72 15.27 -8.07
N GLU A 38 -9.91 15.67 -8.53
CA GLU A 38 -10.62 16.82 -7.96
C GLU A 38 -10.93 16.61 -6.48
N ALA A 39 -11.43 15.43 -6.12
CA ALA A 39 -11.71 15.07 -4.72
C ALA A 39 -10.44 15.09 -3.86
N ARG A 40 -9.34 14.55 -4.38
CA ARG A 40 -8.02 14.53 -3.74
C ARG A 40 -7.47 15.94 -3.50
N VAL A 41 -7.50 16.80 -4.52
CA VAL A 41 -7.04 18.20 -4.40
C VAL A 41 -7.91 18.96 -3.40
N LYS A 42 -9.23 18.75 -3.44
CA LYS A 42 -10.17 19.37 -2.49
C LYS A 42 -9.84 19.03 -1.03
N GLU A 43 -9.45 17.79 -0.75
CA GLU A 43 -9.09 17.36 0.61
C GLU A 43 -7.68 17.81 1.05
N LEU A 44 -6.69 17.77 0.16
CA LEU A 44 -5.30 18.06 0.51
C LEU A 44 -4.93 19.55 0.43
N LYS A 45 -5.61 20.33 -0.41
CA LYS A 45 -5.31 21.77 -0.61
C LYS A 45 -5.35 22.58 0.69
N PRO A 46 -6.34 22.43 1.60
CA PRO A 46 -6.33 23.13 2.88
C PRO A 46 -5.09 22.80 3.74
N ARG A 47 -4.68 21.53 3.77
CA ARG A 47 -3.51 21.07 4.53
C ARG A 47 -2.19 21.56 3.92
N ILE A 48 -2.12 21.71 2.60
CA ILE A 48 -0.98 22.32 1.90
C ILE A 48 -0.87 23.80 2.28
N LEU A 49 -1.98 24.54 2.28
CA LEU A 49 -2.00 25.95 2.64
C LEU A 49 -1.64 26.18 4.11
N GLU A 50 -2.16 25.35 5.01
CA GLU A 50 -1.76 25.35 6.43
C GLU A 50 -0.24 25.15 6.58
N ASN A 51 0.32 24.15 5.89
CA ASN A 51 1.76 23.91 5.94
C ASN A 51 2.55 25.07 5.32
N ALA A 52 2.04 25.69 4.24
CA ALA A 52 2.67 26.85 3.61
C ALA A 52 2.76 28.04 4.58
N GLU A 53 1.70 28.32 5.34
CA GLU A 53 1.72 29.35 6.38
C GLU A 53 2.77 29.05 7.46
N ARG A 54 2.95 27.78 7.84
CA ARG A 54 3.95 27.36 8.83
C ARG A 54 5.39 27.51 8.30
N VAL A 55 5.66 27.05 7.08
CA VAL A 55 7.03 26.90 6.57
C VAL A 55 7.55 28.09 5.76
N ILE A 56 6.66 28.84 5.10
CA ILE A 56 6.99 30.07 4.36
C ILE A 56 6.69 31.30 5.23
N GLY A 57 5.59 31.26 5.97
CA GLY A 57 5.10 32.34 6.82
C GLY A 57 3.79 32.91 6.31
N LYS A 58 2.86 33.15 7.24
CA LYS A 58 1.55 33.74 6.95
C LYS A 58 1.68 35.08 6.22
N GLY A 59 0.98 35.22 5.09
CA GLY A 59 0.98 36.44 4.26
C GLY A 59 2.26 36.68 3.45
N LYS A 60 3.24 35.75 3.48
CA LYS A 60 4.50 35.87 2.74
C LYS A 60 4.49 35.21 1.35
N PHE A 61 3.38 34.59 0.98
CA PHE A 61 3.19 33.98 -0.34
C PHE A 61 1.87 34.42 -0.93
N LYS A 62 1.85 34.61 -2.26
CA LYS A 62 0.67 34.97 -3.02
C LYS A 62 0.10 33.71 -3.68
N HIS A 63 -0.91 33.12 -3.07
CA HIS A 63 -1.62 31.99 -3.67
C HIS A 63 -2.54 32.47 -4.79
N VAL A 64 -2.32 31.98 -6.01
CA VAL A 64 -3.10 32.33 -7.20
C VAL A 64 -3.45 31.08 -7.99
N LEU A 65 -4.39 31.21 -8.91
CA LEU A 65 -4.64 30.19 -9.91
C LEU A 65 -3.54 30.24 -10.98
N LEU A 66 -3.24 29.10 -11.58
CA LEU A 66 -2.24 29.04 -12.66
C LEU A 66 -2.67 29.91 -13.86
N SER A 67 -3.97 30.04 -14.12
CA SER A 67 -4.51 30.92 -15.16
C SER A 67 -4.26 32.41 -14.92
N ASP A 68 -4.09 32.80 -13.65
CA ASP A 68 -3.89 34.18 -13.23
C ASP A 68 -2.40 34.50 -13.02
N ALA A 69 -1.52 33.52 -13.28
CA ALA A 69 -0.09 33.66 -13.14
C ALA A 69 0.46 34.71 -14.13
N LYS A 70 1.16 35.70 -13.58
CA LYS A 70 1.92 36.66 -14.38
C LYS A 70 3.36 36.20 -14.53
N GLN A 71 3.90 36.46 -15.71
CA GLN A 71 5.29 36.15 -16.03
C GLN A 71 6.24 36.84 -15.05
N ASP A 72 7.28 36.12 -14.62
CA ASP A 72 8.32 36.57 -13.69
C ASP A 72 7.85 37.01 -12.28
N GLU A 73 6.55 36.84 -11.95
CA GLU A 73 5.99 37.06 -10.62
C GLU A 73 6.19 35.81 -9.75
N GLU A 74 6.67 35.99 -8.51
CA GLU A 74 6.75 34.88 -7.55
C GLU A 74 5.36 34.60 -6.96
N ILE A 75 4.88 33.40 -7.20
CA ILE A 75 3.53 32.97 -6.85
C ILE A 75 3.55 31.58 -6.24
N PHE A 76 2.49 31.27 -5.51
CA PHE A 76 2.23 29.96 -4.96
C PHE A 76 1.02 29.35 -5.68
N ILE A 77 1.18 28.14 -6.20
CA ILE A 77 0.13 27.40 -6.89
C ILE A 77 -0.03 26.02 -6.27
N THR A 78 -1.23 25.45 -6.32
CA THR A 78 -1.50 24.08 -5.87
C THR A 78 -1.94 23.23 -7.05
N GLY A 79 -1.44 22.00 -7.14
CA GLY A 79 -1.82 21.09 -8.22
C GLY A 79 -1.41 19.65 -7.94
N VAL A 80 -1.58 18.82 -8.96
CA VAL A 80 -1.24 17.40 -8.97
C VAL A 80 0.02 17.20 -9.81
N ILE A 81 1.01 16.50 -9.27
CA ILE A 81 2.22 16.14 -10.02
C ILE A 81 1.87 15.10 -11.08
N VAL A 82 2.43 15.27 -12.27
CA VAL A 82 2.40 14.29 -13.36
C VAL A 82 3.84 14.04 -13.83
N LYS A 83 4.38 12.85 -13.59
CA LYS A 83 5.66 12.42 -14.15
C LYS A 83 5.43 11.85 -15.55
N ARG A 84 6.06 12.46 -16.55
CA ARG A 84 6.12 11.93 -17.92
C ARG A 84 7.40 11.11 -18.04
N VAL A 85 7.26 9.78 -17.92
CA VAL A 85 8.36 8.82 -18.02
C VAL A 85 8.31 8.13 -19.37
N LEU A 86 9.37 8.26 -20.19
CA LEU A 86 9.36 7.80 -21.58
C LEU A 86 9.23 6.28 -21.70
N ALA A 87 9.92 5.54 -20.85
CA ALA A 87 9.94 4.07 -20.85
C ALA A 87 8.70 3.45 -20.20
N ARG A 88 7.76 4.25 -19.70
CA ARG A 88 6.52 3.74 -19.11
C ARG A 88 5.70 2.98 -20.17
N PRO A 89 5.19 1.78 -19.85
CA PRO A 89 4.30 1.04 -20.72
C PRO A 89 3.08 1.85 -21.14
N SER A 90 2.64 1.67 -22.38
CA SER A 90 1.47 2.36 -22.92
C SER A 90 0.56 1.36 -23.62
N ILE A 91 -0.67 1.23 -23.11
CA ILE A 91 -1.69 0.34 -23.68
C ILE A 91 -1.91 0.65 -25.15
N LEU A 92 -1.97 1.94 -25.53
CA LEU A 92 -2.14 2.35 -26.93
C LEU A 92 -0.97 1.90 -27.82
N LYS A 93 0.28 2.03 -27.35
CA LYS A 93 1.44 1.54 -28.10
C LYS A 93 1.40 0.02 -28.25
N SER A 94 1.02 -0.70 -27.19
CA SER A 94 0.88 -2.16 -27.20
C SER A 94 -0.24 -2.63 -28.14
N LEU A 95 -1.35 -1.90 -28.23
CA LEU A 95 -2.44 -2.20 -29.16
C LEU A 95 -2.06 -1.92 -30.62
N LEU A 96 -1.24 -0.89 -30.88
CA LEU A 96 -0.78 -0.52 -32.22
C LEU A 96 0.32 -1.44 -32.75
N SER A 97 1.07 -2.12 -31.88
CA SER A 97 2.03 -3.15 -32.27
C SER A 97 1.31 -4.47 -32.56
N GLU A 98 0.58 -4.53 -33.68
CA GLU A 98 -0.23 -5.70 -34.09
C GLU A 98 0.60 -6.98 -34.38
N ASP A 99 1.94 -6.91 -34.45
CA ASP A 99 2.79 -7.98 -35.00
C ASP A 99 3.86 -8.59 -34.07
N LYS A 100 3.80 -8.36 -32.75
CA LYS A 100 4.63 -9.12 -31.80
C LYS A 100 3.81 -9.61 -30.62
N VAL A 101 3.00 -10.64 -30.90
CA VAL A 101 2.67 -11.67 -29.90
C VAL A 101 3.94 -12.49 -29.66
N ALA A 102 5.00 -11.82 -29.21
CA ALA A 102 6.09 -12.49 -28.54
C ALA A 102 5.61 -12.70 -27.10
N TYR A 103 5.76 -13.93 -26.62
CA TYR A 103 5.96 -14.14 -25.20
C TYR A 103 7.20 -13.30 -24.88
N ASP A 104 7.01 -12.09 -24.36
CA ASP A 104 8.07 -11.56 -23.51
C ASP A 104 8.06 -12.58 -22.37
N ASP A 105 8.95 -13.56 -22.47
CA ASP A 105 9.40 -14.34 -21.34
C ASP A 105 9.72 -13.27 -20.31
N VAL A 106 8.81 -13.09 -19.35
CA VAL A 106 9.08 -12.29 -18.19
C VAL A 106 10.24 -13.06 -17.59
N ASP A 107 11.46 -12.58 -17.78
CA ASP A 107 12.62 -13.16 -17.14
C ASP A 107 12.31 -13.13 -15.64
N ASP A 108 11.77 -14.23 -15.14
CA ASP A 108 11.45 -14.50 -13.73
C ASP A 108 12.75 -14.61 -12.90
N GLU A 109 13.90 -14.26 -13.51
CA GLU A 109 15.25 -14.45 -12.96
C GLU A 109 15.83 -13.21 -12.28
N GLU A 110 15.19 -12.04 -12.32
CA GLU A 110 15.62 -10.90 -11.49
C GLU A 110 14.57 -10.57 -10.42
N ASP A 111 14.90 -10.94 -9.17
CA ASP A 111 14.21 -10.53 -7.94
C ASP A 111 14.12 -8.99 -7.75
N ASP A 112 14.67 -8.22 -8.69
CA ASP A 112 14.69 -6.77 -8.70
C ASP A 112 13.45 -6.17 -9.39
N VAL A 113 12.82 -5.21 -8.71
CA VAL A 113 11.71 -4.44 -9.25
C VAL A 113 12.15 -3.70 -10.52
N LYS A 114 11.64 -4.13 -11.70
CA LYS A 114 11.88 -3.44 -12.98
C LYS A 114 11.60 -1.95 -12.87
N ARG A 115 12.64 -1.13 -13.09
CA ARG A 115 12.60 0.34 -13.01
C ARG A 115 12.48 0.93 -14.43
N TYR A 116 11.70 2.01 -14.57
CA TYR A 116 11.43 2.70 -15.83
C TYR A 116 11.98 4.14 -15.90
N ALA A 117 12.40 4.73 -14.78
CA ALA A 117 12.83 6.12 -14.73
C ALA A 117 14.31 6.29 -15.11
N GLY A 118 14.72 7.49 -15.51
CA GLY A 118 16.15 7.81 -15.71
C GLY A 118 16.51 8.20 -17.14
N SER A 119 15.52 8.42 -18.01
CA SER A 119 15.76 9.03 -19.32
C SER A 119 16.01 10.53 -19.17
N SER A 120 16.84 11.11 -20.04
CA SER A 120 17.00 12.57 -20.15
C SER A 120 15.72 13.28 -20.63
N GLU A 121 14.80 12.54 -21.25
CA GLU A 121 13.51 13.05 -21.73
C GLU A 121 12.41 13.03 -20.66
N ASP A 122 12.68 12.41 -19.51
CA ASP A 122 11.72 12.36 -18.41
C ASP A 122 11.53 13.77 -17.83
N ARG A 123 10.27 14.14 -17.58
CA ARG A 123 9.93 15.48 -17.07
C ARG A 123 8.81 15.46 -16.06
N ILE A 124 8.74 16.53 -15.28
CA ILE A 124 7.74 16.75 -14.25
C ILE A 124 6.81 17.87 -14.71
N GLU A 125 5.53 17.58 -14.70
CA GLU A 125 4.46 18.54 -14.97
C GLU A 125 3.61 18.71 -13.72
N LEU A 126 3.01 19.89 -13.56
CA LEU A 126 1.98 20.16 -12.57
C LEU A 126 0.67 20.42 -13.30
N GLU A 127 -0.35 19.66 -12.98
CA GLU A 127 -1.72 19.90 -13.41
C GLU A 127 -2.45 20.69 -12.33
N SER A 128 -2.93 21.88 -12.69
CA SER A 128 -3.68 22.77 -11.80
C SER A 128 -4.93 23.24 -12.54
N GLU A 129 -6.09 22.83 -12.02
CA GLU A 129 -7.41 23.12 -12.58
C GLU A 129 -7.57 22.63 -14.03
N LYS A 130 -7.36 23.49 -15.03
CA LYS A 130 -7.49 23.18 -16.47
C LYS A 130 -6.21 23.43 -17.24
N GLN A 131 -5.09 23.60 -16.54
CA GLN A 131 -3.81 23.94 -17.14
C GLN A 131 -2.72 23.00 -16.63
N THR A 132 -1.76 22.74 -17.50
CA THR A 132 -0.57 21.96 -17.20
C THR A 132 0.65 22.82 -17.44
N VAL A 133 1.59 22.81 -16.51
CA VAL A 133 2.86 23.55 -16.64
C VAL A 133 4.02 22.62 -16.31
N ARG A 134 5.11 22.73 -17.08
CA ARG A 134 6.35 21.99 -16.79
C ARG A 134 7.04 22.61 -15.58
N LEU A 135 7.55 21.77 -14.68
CA LEU A 135 8.29 22.19 -13.50
C LEU A 135 9.79 21.98 -13.68
N GLU A 136 10.59 22.98 -13.30
CA GLU A 136 12.06 22.91 -13.24
C GLU A 136 12.59 23.66 -12.02
N GLY A 137 13.89 23.57 -11.71
CA GLY A 137 14.50 24.26 -10.57
C GLY A 137 14.61 23.35 -9.35
N ALA A 138 14.12 23.79 -8.19
CA ALA A 138 14.22 23.07 -6.92
C ALA A 138 13.21 21.90 -6.81
N ILE A 139 13.25 20.99 -7.79
CA ILE A 139 12.44 19.76 -7.83
C ILE A 139 13.17 18.69 -8.64
N SER A 140 13.09 17.44 -8.17
CA SER A 140 13.65 16.25 -8.82
C SER A 140 12.61 15.14 -8.97
N MET A 141 12.87 14.20 -9.88
CA MET A 141 12.08 12.98 -10.07
C MET A 141 12.00 12.12 -8.80
N GLU A 142 12.93 12.33 -7.87
CA GLU A 142 13.05 11.62 -6.60
C GLU A 142 12.24 12.27 -5.46
N ASP A 143 11.73 13.50 -5.65
CA ASP A 143 11.00 14.24 -4.62
C ASP A 143 9.49 13.92 -4.62
N CYS A 144 8.99 13.36 -5.72
CA CYS A 144 7.56 13.28 -6.02
C CYS A 144 7.21 12.05 -6.86
N ALA A 145 5.92 11.69 -6.84
CA ALA A 145 5.31 10.70 -7.71
C ALA A 145 4.10 11.30 -8.45
N THR A 146 3.70 10.68 -9.56
CA THR A 146 2.46 11.06 -10.25
C THR A 146 1.28 10.91 -9.29
N GLY A 147 0.38 11.88 -9.32
CA GLY A 147 -0.83 11.94 -8.51
C GLY A 147 -0.65 12.56 -7.12
N CYS A 148 0.57 12.92 -6.71
CA CYS A 148 0.79 13.65 -5.47
C CYS A 148 0.25 15.09 -5.58
N CYS A 149 -0.54 15.54 -4.60
CA CYS A 149 -0.93 16.94 -4.48
C CYS A 149 0.16 17.75 -3.76
N VAL A 150 0.52 18.89 -4.33
CA VAL A 150 1.62 19.72 -3.82
C VAL A 150 1.31 21.20 -3.99
N GLY A 151 1.85 22.00 -3.08
CA GLY A 151 1.97 23.45 -3.23
C GLY A 151 3.36 23.81 -3.76
N VAL A 152 3.42 24.64 -4.79
CA VAL A 152 4.68 25.01 -5.46
C VAL A 152 4.83 26.53 -5.39
N LEU A 153 5.90 26.98 -4.74
CA LEU A 153 6.34 28.38 -4.79
C LEU A 153 7.35 28.53 -5.94
N GLY A 154 7.21 29.56 -6.75
CA GLY A 154 8.14 29.82 -7.85
C GLY A 154 7.64 30.88 -8.82
N LYS A 155 8.24 30.92 -10.01
CA LYS A 155 7.96 31.92 -11.05
C LYS A 155 7.66 31.26 -12.38
N LEU A 156 6.66 31.78 -13.10
CA LEU A 156 6.39 31.38 -14.48
C LEU A 156 7.36 32.10 -15.43
N GLY A 157 8.25 31.34 -16.07
CA GLY A 157 9.22 31.84 -17.04
C GLY A 157 8.62 32.10 -18.41
N LYS A 158 9.43 32.68 -19.33
CA LYS A 158 8.99 33.07 -20.68
C LYS A 158 8.63 31.90 -21.60
N GLU A 159 9.20 30.73 -21.32
CA GLU A 159 9.05 29.53 -22.13
C GLU A 159 7.85 28.67 -21.72
N GLY A 160 7.02 29.15 -20.77
CA GLY A 160 5.92 28.36 -20.22
C GLY A 160 6.39 27.30 -19.22
N VAL A 161 7.61 27.44 -18.68
CA VAL A 161 8.17 26.59 -17.62
C VAL A 161 8.03 27.31 -16.27
N PHE A 162 7.59 26.60 -15.25
CA PHE A 162 7.50 27.12 -13.89
C PHE A 162 8.77 26.75 -13.11
N HIS A 163 9.57 27.75 -12.78
CA HIS A 163 10.80 27.58 -12.01
C HIS A 163 10.48 27.54 -10.52
N VAL A 164 10.55 26.34 -9.95
CA VAL A 164 10.28 26.02 -8.56
C VAL A 164 11.39 26.57 -7.66
N SER A 165 11.02 27.36 -6.67
CA SER A 165 11.89 27.75 -5.56
C SER A 165 11.67 26.86 -4.33
N ARG A 166 10.44 26.39 -4.10
CA ARG A 166 10.11 25.55 -2.95
C ARG A 166 8.87 24.68 -3.17
N LEU A 167 8.92 23.44 -2.67
CA LEU A 167 7.78 22.55 -2.55
C LEU A 167 7.20 22.57 -1.14
N VAL A 168 5.88 22.54 -1.04
CA VAL A 168 5.12 22.45 0.21
C VAL A 168 4.14 21.28 0.12
N TRP A 169 4.36 20.29 0.96
CA TRP A 169 3.52 19.10 1.05
C TRP A 169 2.38 19.30 2.05
N PRO A 170 1.31 18.50 2.01
CA PRO A 170 0.21 18.60 2.98
C PRO A 170 0.71 18.47 4.43
N ALA A 171 0.17 19.26 5.35
CA ALA A 171 0.41 19.07 6.78
C ALA A 171 -0.08 17.69 7.25
N ALA A 172 0.72 17.04 8.09
CA ALA A 172 0.37 15.76 8.67
C ALA A 172 -0.64 15.90 9.80
N ASN A 173 -1.70 15.08 9.79
CA ASN A 173 -2.65 15.02 10.89
C ASN A 173 -2.24 13.95 11.91
N VAL A 174 -1.49 14.35 12.93
CA VAL A 174 -0.86 13.43 13.88
C VAL A 174 -1.76 13.17 15.10
N THR A 175 -1.98 11.90 15.42
CA THR A 175 -2.65 11.49 16.66
C THR A 175 -1.65 11.31 17.81
N LYS A 176 -2.10 11.52 19.05
CA LYS A 176 -1.26 11.28 20.23
C LYS A 176 -1.00 9.78 20.39
N LYS A 177 0.27 9.41 20.57
CA LYS A 177 0.68 8.03 20.87
C LYS A 177 0.15 7.62 22.25
N ALA A 178 -0.56 6.50 22.30
CA ALA A 178 -0.85 5.79 23.54
C ALA A 178 0.22 4.71 23.81
N THR A 179 0.47 4.42 25.08
CA THR A 179 1.32 3.31 25.51
C THR A 179 0.42 2.13 25.85
N THR A 180 0.68 0.97 25.26
CA THR A 180 -0.05 -0.26 25.57
C THR A 180 0.92 -1.44 25.56
N GLU A 181 0.58 -2.54 26.22
CA GLU A 181 1.38 -3.76 26.26
C GLU A 181 0.71 -4.85 25.44
N GLY A 182 1.47 -5.62 24.69
CA GLY A 182 0.95 -6.71 23.88
C GLY A 182 1.81 -6.97 22.66
N THR A 183 1.49 -8.02 21.93
CA THR A 183 2.23 -8.42 20.72
C THR A 183 1.28 -8.58 19.55
N LEU A 184 1.64 -7.97 18.42
CA LEU A 184 1.02 -8.21 17.13
C LEU A 184 2.01 -8.94 16.22
N VAL A 185 1.51 -9.84 15.38
CA VAL A 185 2.33 -10.62 14.45
C VAL A 185 1.89 -10.32 13.04
N PHE A 186 2.83 -10.12 12.13
CA PHE A 186 2.57 -9.83 10.73
C PHE A 186 3.31 -10.81 9.83
N ILE A 187 2.59 -11.33 8.83
CA ILE A 187 3.15 -12.09 7.70
C ILE A 187 2.53 -11.57 6.41
N SER A 188 3.28 -11.63 5.31
CA SER A 188 2.78 -11.24 3.99
C SER A 188 3.17 -12.23 2.91
N GLY A 189 2.32 -12.43 1.90
CA GLY A 189 2.67 -13.16 0.68
C GLY A 189 2.89 -14.65 0.90
N LEU A 190 1.81 -15.43 0.96
CA LEU A 190 1.90 -16.89 0.92
C LEU A 190 2.10 -17.42 -0.50
N ASP A 191 1.59 -16.70 -1.52
CA ASP A 191 1.77 -17.02 -2.94
C ASP A 191 1.55 -18.53 -3.27
N LEU A 192 0.51 -19.18 -2.73
CA LEU A 192 0.32 -20.61 -2.96
C LEU A 192 -0.12 -20.90 -4.40
N SER A 193 0.68 -21.67 -5.12
CA SER A 193 0.47 -22.06 -6.53
C SER A 193 -0.60 -23.13 -6.71
N GLY A 194 -0.83 -23.95 -5.68
CA GLY A 194 -1.70 -25.13 -5.72
C GLY A 194 -0.97 -26.41 -6.13
N ASP A 195 0.33 -26.30 -6.44
CA ASP A 195 1.26 -27.40 -6.60
C ASP A 195 1.89 -27.77 -5.26
N THR A 196 1.75 -29.02 -4.85
CA THR A 196 2.16 -29.48 -3.52
C THR A 196 3.68 -29.46 -3.32
N GLU A 197 4.47 -29.66 -4.37
CA GLU A 197 5.93 -29.64 -4.25
C GLU A 197 6.46 -28.20 -4.21
N GLN A 198 5.91 -27.30 -5.04
CA GLN A 198 6.26 -25.87 -5.03
C GLN A 198 5.86 -25.20 -3.71
N ASP A 199 4.68 -25.52 -3.20
CA ASP A 199 4.14 -24.90 -1.99
C ASP A 199 4.69 -25.53 -0.70
N ARG A 200 5.45 -26.64 -0.79
CA ARG A 200 5.84 -27.49 0.36
C ARG A 200 6.53 -26.72 1.48
N LEU A 201 7.49 -25.85 1.14
CA LEU A 201 8.28 -25.09 2.12
C LEU A 201 7.46 -24.00 2.78
N THR A 202 6.60 -23.33 2.01
CA THR A 202 5.69 -22.29 2.53
C THR A 202 4.68 -22.90 3.50
N ILE A 203 4.06 -24.03 3.12
CA ILE A 203 3.08 -24.72 3.95
C ILE A 203 3.74 -25.22 5.23
N SER A 204 4.88 -25.92 5.14
CA SER A 204 5.55 -26.48 6.32
C SER A 204 6.10 -25.41 7.27
N GLY A 205 6.57 -24.28 6.74
CA GLY A 205 6.99 -23.14 7.54
C GLY A 205 5.82 -22.49 8.27
N LEU A 206 4.66 -22.37 7.61
CA LEU A 206 3.47 -21.81 8.25
C LEU A 206 2.86 -22.77 9.28
N GLU A 207 2.87 -24.08 9.01
CA GLU A 207 2.49 -25.11 9.99
C GLU A 207 3.41 -25.08 11.20
N PHE A 208 4.72 -24.96 11.01
CA PHE A 208 5.68 -24.83 12.10
C PHE A 208 5.47 -23.56 12.92
N MET A 209 5.22 -22.43 12.28
CA MET A 209 4.81 -21.20 12.97
C MET A 209 3.54 -21.43 13.80
N SER A 210 2.54 -22.07 13.21
CA SER A 210 1.26 -22.40 13.84
C SER A 210 1.47 -23.26 15.09
N ASP A 211 2.34 -24.27 15.04
CA ASP A 211 2.65 -25.14 16.17
C ASP A 211 3.53 -24.48 17.22
N TRP A 212 4.46 -23.62 16.81
CA TRP A 212 5.27 -22.82 17.73
C TRP A 212 4.38 -21.89 18.58
N MET A 213 3.29 -21.35 18.02
CA MET A 213 2.26 -20.57 18.73
C MET A 213 1.43 -21.37 19.77
N ASN A 214 1.69 -22.67 19.95
CA ASN A 214 1.12 -23.47 21.05
C ASN A 214 2.11 -23.75 22.19
N THR A 215 3.40 -23.47 22.01
CA THR A 215 4.43 -23.93 22.95
C THR A 215 4.60 -22.96 24.13
N ASN A 216 4.01 -23.32 25.28
CA ASN A 216 4.27 -22.67 26.57
C ASN A 216 5.48 -23.36 27.24
N GLY A 217 6.71 -22.90 26.98
CA GLY A 217 7.95 -23.43 27.56
C GLY A 217 8.90 -22.33 28.05
N GLU A 218 9.88 -22.69 28.90
CA GLU A 218 10.76 -21.75 29.61
C GLU A 218 11.92 -21.17 28.75
N GLU A 219 12.28 -21.78 27.61
CA GLU A 219 13.22 -21.23 26.63
C GLU A 219 12.54 -21.11 25.26
N ASN A 220 12.73 -19.96 24.57
CA ASN A 220 12.17 -19.68 23.23
C ASN A 220 10.63 -19.56 23.15
N GLN A 221 10.02 -18.98 24.19
CA GLN A 221 8.57 -18.84 24.34
C GLN A 221 7.92 -17.92 23.29
N CYS A 222 6.79 -18.35 22.76
CA CYS A 222 5.89 -17.50 22.00
C CYS A 222 5.15 -16.54 22.98
N PRO A 223 5.20 -15.21 22.78
CA PRO A 223 4.43 -14.30 23.61
C PRO A 223 2.92 -14.50 23.37
N SER A 224 2.08 -13.98 24.27
CA SER A 224 0.64 -13.90 23.98
C SER A 224 0.41 -12.92 22.83
N ILE A 225 -0.26 -13.37 21.77
CA ILE A 225 -0.48 -12.61 20.54
C ILE A 225 -1.92 -12.10 20.54
N ASP A 226 -2.11 -10.78 20.56
CA ASP A 226 -3.45 -10.20 20.37
C ASP A 226 -3.94 -10.37 18.92
N ARG A 227 -3.04 -10.31 17.95
CA ARG A 227 -3.44 -10.37 16.55
C ARG A 227 -2.36 -10.92 15.67
N VAL A 228 -2.73 -11.86 14.81
CA VAL A 228 -1.93 -12.23 13.65
C VAL A 228 -2.57 -11.55 12.44
N VAL A 229 -1.88 -10.60 11.82
CA VAL A 229 -2.30 -9.96 10.58
C VAL A 229 -1.62 -10.65 9.41
N MET A 230 -2.43 -11.33 8.61
CA MET A 230 -2.00 -12.02 7.40
C MET A 230 -2.32 -11.15 6.20
N ILE A 231 -1.27 -10.73 5.49
CA ILE A 231 -1.36 -9.84 4.34
C ILE A 231 -1.22 -10.69 3.07
N GLY A 232 -2.19 -10.62 2.17
CA GLY A 232 -2.11 -11.29 0.87
C GLY A 232 -0.89 -10.83 0.05
N PRO A 233 -0.62 -11.42 -1.13
CA PRO A 233 -1.47 -12.42 -1.78
C PRO A 233 -1.33 -13.79 -1.12
N PHE A 234 -2.46 -14.49 -1.03
CA PHE A 234 -2.50 -15.85 -0.51
C PHE A 234 -2.36 -16.90 -1.61
N VAL A 235 -2.81 -16.56 -2.82
CA VAL A 235 -2.77 -17.42 -3.99
C VAL A 235 -1.89 -16.79 -5.05
N GLU A 236 -1.07 -17.60 -5.71
CA GLU A 236 -0.28 -17.13 -6.84
C GLU A 236 -1.20 -16.87 -8.05
N THR A 237 -1.14 -15.64 -8.57
CA THR A 237 -1.73 -15.29 -9.87
C THR A 237 -0.65 -15.27 -10.93
N LYS A 238 -0.68 -16.24 -11.86
CA LYS A 238 0.24 -16.33 -13.01
C LYS A 238 -0.04 -15.29 -14.10
N SER A 239 -0.78 -14.24 -13.78
CA SER A 239 -1.32 -13.26 -14.74
C SER A 239 -1.62 -11.96 -13.99
N ASN A 240 -0.81 -10.92 -14.21
CA ASN A 240 -0.79 -9.71 -13.38
C ASN A 240 -1.84 -8.66 -13.81
N GLY A 241 -2.75 -9.01 -14.73
CA GLY A 241 -3.81 -8.16 -15.28
C GLY A 241 -3.34 -6.96 -16.12
N CYS A 242 -2.03 -6.68 -16.13
CA CYS A 242 -1.45 -5.43 -16.60
C CYS A 242 -1.27 -5.34 -18.12
N ASP A 243 -1.55 -6.43 -18.85
CA ASP A 243 -1.57 -6.45 -20.30
C ASP A 243 -2.79 -7.21 -20.85
N VAL A 244 -3.10 -6.96 -22.12
CA VAL A 244 -4.23 -7.58 -22.83
C VAL A 244 -4.14 -9.11 -22.79
N GLN A 245 -2.93 -9.66 -22.77
CA GLN A 245 -2.68 -11.11 -22.75
C GLN A 245 -3.07 -11.72 -21.40
N SER A 246 -2.82 -11.04 -20.29
CA SER A 246 -3.20 -11.44 -18.95
C SER A 246 -4.71 -11.39 -18.76
N VAL A 247 -5.39 -10.40 -19.34
CA VAL A 247 -6.86 -10.34 -19.32
C VAL A 247 -7.44 -11.51 -20.12
N VAL A 248 -6.92 -11.75 -21.33
CA VAL A 248 -7.31 -12.90 -22.16
C VAL A 248 -7.05 -14.21 -21.41
N ARG A 249 -5.86 -14.40 -20.84
CA ARG A 249 -5.49 -15.61 -20.08
C ARG A 249 -6.39 -15.83 -18.88
N THR A 250 -6.76 -14.77 -18.16
CA THR A 250 -7.73 -14.84 -17.05
C THR A 250 -9.11 -15.31 -17.53
N LEU A 251 -9.57 -14.79 -18.68
CA LEU A 251 -10.84 -15.18 -19.29
C LEU A 251 -10.79 -16.58 -19.93
N THR A 252 -9.62 -17.04 -20.37
CA THR A 252 -9.40 -18.32 -21.05
C THR A 252 -8.70 -19.37 -20.19
N LEU A 253 -8.68 -19.19 -18.85
CA LEU A 253 -7.98 -20.10 -17.95
C LEU A 253 -8.33 -21.55 -18.26
N SER A 254 -7.30 -22.39 -18.33
CA SER A 254 -7.47 -23.82 -18.53
C SER A 254 -8.14 -24.45 -17.31
N ARG A 255 -8.75 -25.63 -17.49
CA ARG A 255 -9.36 -26.37 -16.38
C ARG A 255 -8.36 -26.73 -15.27
N PRO A 256 -7.10 -27.12 -15.57
CA PRO A 256 -6.07 -27.31 -14.54
C PRO A 256 -5.73 -26.04 -13.75
N GLU A 257 -5.58 -24.89 -14.41
CA GLU A 257 -5.25 -23.62 -13.73
C GLU A 257 -6.36 -23.22 -12.75
N ARG A 258 -7.64 -23.31 -13.15
CA ARG A 258 -8.77 -23.08 -12.24
C ARG A 258 -8.78 -24.03 -11.03
N GLN A 259 -8.39 -25.29 -11.23
CA GLN A 259 -8.30 -26.26 -10.14
C GLN A 259 -7.14 -25.95 -9.19
N SER A 260 -6.04 -25.39 -9.68
CA SER A 260 -4.89 -24.98 -8.87
C SER A 260 -5.28 -23.91 -7.86
N SER A 261 -5.87 -22.80 -8.32
CA SER A 261 -6.30 -21.71 -7.44
C SER A 261 -7.32 -22.16 -6.38
N ALA A 262 -8.23 -23.07 -6.74
CA ALA A 262 -9.18 -23.64 -5.78
C ALA A 262 -8.49 -24.50 -4.71
N LYS A 263 -7.47 -25.29 -5.07
CA LYS A 263 -6.66 -26.06 -4.11
C LYS A 263 -5.89 -25.13 -3.18
N SER A 264 -5.26 -24.08 -3.71
CA SER A 264 -4.56 -23.06 -2.92
C SER A 264 -5.49 -22.46 -1.87
N LEU A 265 -6.69 -22.02 -2.26
CA LEU A 265 -7.66 -21.44 -1.32
C LEU A 265 -8.10 -22.41 -0.23
N ILE A 266 -8.30 -23.70 -0.57
CA ILE A 266 -8.63 -24.72 0.43
C ILE A 266 -7.51 -24.86 1.46
N THR A 267 -6.25 -24.80 1.02
CA THR A 267 -5.08 -24.88 1.91
C THR A 267 -4.94 -23.62 2.75
N VAL A 268 -5.08 -22.43 2.16
CA VAL A 268 -5.10 -21.14 2.87
C VAL A 268 -6.16 -21.15 3.97
N ASP A 269 -7.39 -21.54 3.64
CA ASP A 269 -8.51 -21.61 4.58
C ASP A 269 -8.23 -22.57 5.76
N LYS A 270 -7.56 -23.71 5.52
CA LYS A 270 -7.13 -24.62 6.59
C LYS A 270 -6.08 -23.98 7.49
N LEU A 271 -5.05 -23.36 6.90
CA LEU A 271 -3.91 -22.82 7.64
C LEU A 271 -4.32 -21.64 8.51
N ILE A 272 -5.13 -20.72 7.99
CA ILE A 272 -5.69 -19.59 8.75
C ILE A 272 -6.56 -20.11 9.91
N SER A 273 -7.45 -21.07 9.64
CA SER A 273 -8.29 -21.68 10.69
C SER A 273 -7.44 -22.31 11.78
N SER A 274 -6.39 -23.07 11.41
CA SER A 274 -5.46 -23.70 12.35
C SER A 274 -4.77 -22.68 13.27
N ILE A 275 -4.27 -21.56 12.72
CA ILE A 275 -3.65 -20.47 13.51
C ILE A 275 -4.68 -19.84 14.47
N SER A 276 -5.92 -19.63 14.01
CA SER A 276 -6.98 -19.01 14.81
C SER A 276 -7.41 -19.84 16.03
N GLU A 277 -7.11 -21.14 16.03
CA GLU A 277 -7.43 -22.09 17.10
C GLU A 277 -6.29 -22.25 18.13
N LYS A 278 -5.13 -21.60 17.90
CA LYS A 278 -3.97 -21.70 18.78
C LYS A 278 -4.20 -20.96 20.10
N LEU A 279 -3.68 -21.53 21.19
CA LEU A 279 -3.94 -21.05 22.56
C LEU A 279 -3.44 -19.62 22.81
N LEU A 280 -2.32 -19.24 22.17
CA LEU A 280 -1.68 -17.94 22.32
C LEU A 280 -2.16 -16.90 21.31
N VAL A 281 -3.14 -17.22 20.44
CA VAL A 281 -3.64 -16.31 19.39
C VAL A 281 -5.06 -15.84 19.69
N ASN A 282 -5.24 -14.51 19.82
CA ASN A 282 -6.55 -13.95 20.13
C ASN A 282 -7.40 -13.89 18.88
N THR A 283 -6.88 -13.24 17.83
CA THR A 283 -7.57 -13.02 16.57
C THR A 283 -6.61 -13.08 15.39
N VAL A 284 -7.14 -13.40 14.22
CA VAL A 284 -6.42 -13.40 12.95
C VAL A 284 -7.15 -12.45 12.00
N ASP A 285 -6.43 -11.48 11.46
CA ASP A 285 -6.97 -10.52 10.50
C ASP A 285 -6.36 -10.80 9.13
N VAL A 286 -7.21 -10.94 8.12
CA VAL A 286 -6.83 -11.37 6.78
C VAL A 286 -7.13 -10.22 5.83
N THR A 287 -6.08 -9.58 5.30
CA THR A 287 -6.19 -8.52 4.30
C THR A 287 -5.83 -9.07 2.92
N PRO A 288 -6.65 -8.83 1.88
CA PRO A 288 -6.34 -9.30 0.53
C PRO A 288 -5.22 -8.51 -0.12
N ALA A 289 -4.70 -9.05 -1.21
CA ALA A 289 -3.89 -8.36 -2.21
C ALA A 289 -4.49 -8.50 -3.60
N VAL A 290 -3.93 -7.80 -4.59
CA VAL A 290 -4.29 -7.98 -5.99
C VAL A 290 -3.95 -9.42 -6.40
N GLY A 291 -4.95 -10.16 -6.90
CA GLY A 291 -4.83 -11.57 -7.26
C GLY A 291 -5.58 -12.54 -6.33
N ASP A 292 -5.86 -12.11 -5.11
CA ASP A 292 -6.77 -12.84 -4.21
C ASP A 292 -8.22 -12.79 -4.72
N PRO A 293 -9.13 -13.65 -4.22
CA PRO A 293 -10.53 -13.71 -4.64
C PRO A 293 -11.37 -12.50 -4.15
N CYS A 294 -10.98 -11.30 -4.58
CA CYS A 294 -11.66 -10.02 -4.39
C CYS A 294 -11.54 -9.15 -5.66
N SER A 295 -11.93 -7.88 -5.58
CA SER A 295 -11.66 -6.90 -6.65
C SER A 295 -10.15 -6.77 -6.89
N SER A 296 -9.74 -6.43 -8.11
CA SER A 296 -8.36 -6.03 -8.44
C SER A 296 -8.14 -4.51 -8.39
N MET A 297 -9.21 -3.73 -8.26
CA MET A 297 -9.17 -2.26 -8.24
C MET A 297 -9.15 -1.74 -6.79
N TRP A 298 -8.19 -0.87 -6.48
CA TRP A 298 -8.02 -0.27 -5.16
C TRP A 298 -9.09 0.78 -4.80
N PRO A 299 -9.48 0.90 -3.51
CA PRO A 299 -9.14 0.00 -2.39
C PRO A 299 -9.82 -1.37 -2.53
N LEU A 300 -9.15 -2.44 -2.08
CA LEU A 300 -9.67 -3.79 -2.19
C LEU A 300 -10.67 -4.10 -1.06
N PRO A 301 -11.85 -4.65 -1.37
CA PRO A 301 -12.82 -5.10 -0.37
C PRO A 301 -12.33 -6.38 0.31
N PRO A 302 -12.85 -6.73 1.50
CA PRO A 302 -12.53 -8.00 2.15
C PRO A 302 -12.83 -9.20 1.27
N ILE A 303 -12.05 -10.27 1.43
CA ILE A 303 -12.35 -11.56 0.81
C ILE A 303 -13.74 -12.02 1.28
N HIS A 304 -14.59 -12.43 0.34
CA HIS A 304 -15.92 -12.90 0.70
C HIS A 304 -15.82 -14.25 1.45
N ARG A 305 -16.58 -14.42 2.54
CA ARG A 305 -16.50 -15.63 3.40
C ARG A 305 -16.74 -16.95 2.66
N VAL A 306 -17.46 -16.92 1.54
CA VAL A 306 -17.67 -18.10 0.68
C VAL A 306 -16.35 -18.69 0.14
N CYS A 307 -15.33 -17.85 -0.03
CA CYS A 307 -14.01 -18.26 -0.53
C CYS A 307 -13.17 -18.95 0.56
N LEU A 308 -13.45 -18.67 1.84
CA LEU A 308 -12.73 -19.19 3.01
C LEU A 308 -13.75 -19.72 4.04
N PRO A 309 -14.40 -20.87 3.75
CA PRO A 309 -15.54 -21.33 4.54
C PRO A 309 -15.20 -21.70 5.99
N ARG A 310 -14.01 -22.25 6.29
CA ARG A 310 -13.62 -22.54 7.69
C ARG A 310 -13.40 -21.25 8.46
N CYS A 311 -12.71 -20.29 7.85
CA CYS A 311 -12.53 -18.95 8.41
C CYS A 311 -13.89 -18.27 8.64
N GLY A 312 -14.81 -18.43 7.68
CA GLY A 312 -16.18 -17.94 7.76
C GLY A 312 -17.02 -18.56 8.89
N MET A 313 -16.71 -19.78 9.34
CA MET A 313 -17.35 -20.39 10.52
C MET A 313 -16.78 -19.86 11.84
N ASN A 314 -15.55 -19.31 11.83
CA ASN A 314 -14.86 -18.81 13.01
C ASN A 314 -14.82 -17.27 13.08
N GLU A 315 -15.96 -16.61 12.83
CA GLU A 315 -16.06 -15.15 12.69
C GLU A 315 -15.64 -14.37 13.96
N LYS A 316 -15.62 -15.02 15.12
CA LYS A 316 -15.17 -14.40 16.38
C LYS A 316 -13.65 -14.30 16.48
N LYS A 317 -12.93 -15.18 15.77
CA LYS A 317 -11.47 -15.28 15.79
C LYS A 317 -10.85 -14.78 14.49
N VAL A 318 -11.54 -14.91 13.36
CA VAL A 318 -11.00 -14.55 12.04
C VAL A 318 -11.78 -13.39 11.42
N ASN A 319 -11.09 -12.26 11.25
CA ASN A 319 -11.62 -11.07 10.59
C ASN A 319 -11.12 -11.01 9.15
N LEU A 320 -12.03 -10.95 8.19
CA LEU A 320 -11.69 -10.63 6.80
C LEU A 320 -11.85 -9.12 6.63
N VAL A 321 -10.77 -8.43 6.30
CA VAL A 321 -10.69 -6.95 6.30
C VAL A 321 -10.29 -6.41 4.93
N THR A 322 -10.43 -5.09 4.73
CA THR A 322 -10.11 -4.40 3.47
C THR A 322 -8.60 -4.33 3.25
N ASN A 323 -8.19 -3.91 2.05
CA ASN A 323 -6.83 -3.42 1.80
C ASN A 323 -6.88 -2.03 1.14
N PRO A 324 -6.31 -0.97 1.74
CA PRO A 324 -5.58 -0.95 3.01
C PRO A 324 -6.41 -1.42 4.20
N TYR A 325 -5.72 -1.89 5.24
CA TYR A 325 -6.32 -2.20 6.53
C TYR A 325 -5.77 -1.28 7.61
N GLU A 326 -6.66 -0.56 8.30
CA GLU A 326 -6.32 0.37 9.36
C GLU A 326 -7.12 0.04 10.62
N PHE A 327 -6.44 -0.02 11.76
CA PHE A 327 -7.05 -0.35 13.05
C PHE A 327 -6.35 0.39 14.20
N GLU A 328 -7.05 0.52 15.32
CA GLU A 328 -6.54 1.06 16.56
C GLU A 328 -6.55 -0.02 17.64
N VAL A 329 -5.49 -0.09 18.42
CA VAL A 329 -5.36 -0.96 19.60
C VAL A 329 -4.95 -0.09 20.78
N ASP A 330 -5.83 0.09 21.75
CA ASP A 330 -5.64 0.99 22.90
C ASP A 330 -5.18 2.41 22.51
N GLY A 331 -5.67 2.92 21.38
CA GLY A 331 -5.30 4.24 20.84
C GLY A 331 -4.04 4.25 19.96
N LEU A 332 -3.32 3.14 19.85
CA LEU A 332 -2.25 2.98 18.87
C LEU A 332 -2.84 2.62 17.50
N ARG A 333 -2.87 3.61 16.60
CA ARG A 333 -3.24 3.46 15.18
C ARG A 333 -2.15 2.79 14.35
N ILE A 334 -2.52 1.71 13.65
CA ILE A 334 -1.67 0.89 12.78
C ILE A 334 -2.33 0.79 11.40
N MET A 335 -1.53 0.94 10.35
CA MET A 335 -1.95 0.77 8.97
C MET A 335 -1.14 -0.34 8.31
N THR A 336 -1.82 -1.20 7.57
CA THR A 336 -1.22 -2.28 6.78
C THR A 336 -1.69 -2.17 5.33
N MET A 337 -0.82 -2.54 4.40
CA MET A 337 -1.09 -2.58 2.96
C MET A 337 -0.36 -3.76 2.32
N SER A 338 -0.91 -4.34 1.27
CA SER A 338 -0.25 -5.44 0.54
C SER A 338 0.92 -5.01 -0.34
N GLY A 339 1.11 -3.72 -0.60
CA GLY A 339 2.38 -3.19 -1.12
C GLY A 339 2.49 -3.03 -2.63
N GLU A 340 1.43 -3.26 -3.41
CA GLU A 340 1.36 -2.98 -4.85
C GLU A 340 1.59 -1.50 -5.14
N ASN A 341 1.01 -0.62 -4.33
CA ASN A 341 1.24 0.82 -4.38
C ASN A 341 2.73 1.16 -4.21
N VAL A 342 3.41 0.50 -3.28
CA VAL A 342 4.85 0.71 -3.03
C VAL A 342 5.68 0.15 -4.17
N THR A 343 5.41 -1.09 -4.59
CA THR A 343 6.11 -1.75 -5.69
C THR A 343 6.02 -0.95 -6.99
N GLU A 344 4.83 -0.41 -7.33
CA GLU A 344 4.66 0.43 -8.52
C GLU A 344 5.41 1.77 -8.41
N LEU A 345 5.42 2.39 -7.24
CA LEU A 345 6.19 3.62 -7.01
C LEU A 345 7.69 3.38 -7.15
N LEU A 346 8.20 2.25 -6.65
CA LEU A 346 9.58 1.84 -6.82
C LEU A 346 9.96 1.78 -8.31
N ARG A 347 9.07 1.33 -9.21
CA ARG A 347 9.37 1.33 -10.66
C ARG A 347 9.70 2.71 -11.23
N THR A 348 9.32 3.80 -10.56
CA THR A 348 9.49 5.18 -11.04
C THR A 348 10.70 5.93 -10.47
N SER A 349 11.57 5.23 -9.72
CA SER A 349 12.79 5.78 -9.13
C SER A 349 13.84 4.68 -8.97
N HIS A 350 15.10 4.96 -9.30
CA HIS A 350 16.20 4.03 -9.01
C HIS A 350 16.78 4.19 -7.60
N LYS A 351 16.39 5.24 -6.87
CA LYS A 351 16.98 5.59 -5.58
C LYS A 351 16.13 5.20 -4.40
N TRP A 352 14.82 5.06 -4.58
CA TRP A 352 13.93 4.70 -3.49
C TRP A 352 14.08 3.23 -3.08
N SER A 353 14.27 3.02 -1.77
CA SER A 353 13.96 1.79 -1.05
C SER A 353 12.48 1.71 -0.67
N GLY A 354 12.03 0.56 -0.16
CA GLY A 354 10.66 0.41 0.33
C GLY A 354 10.33 1.40 1.45
N ALA A 355 11.22 1.59 2.42
CA ALA A 355 10.99 2.56 3.48
C ALA A 355 11.12 4.02 3.02
N ASP A 356 11.88 4.32 1.96
CA ASP A 356 11.86 5.65 1.33
C ASP A 356 10.47 5.96 0.77
N VAL A 357 9.86 5.00 0.06
CA VAL A 357 8.50 5.14 -0.45
C VAL A 357 7.52 5.32 0.70
N LEU A 358 7.57 4.48 1.75
CA LEU A 358 6.68 4.63 2.91
C LEU A 358 6.84 6.00 3.59
N SER A 359 8.08 6.50 3.72
CA SER A 359 8.34 7.83 4.25
C SER A 359 7.74 8.92 3.36
N ASN A 360 7.79 8.74 2.05
CA ASN A 360 7.17 9.64 1.10
C ASN A 360 5.64 9.59 1.16
N LEU A 361 5.01 8.43 1.34
CA LEU A 361 3.55 8.33 1.53
C LEU A 361 3.07 9.12 2.75
N VAL A 362 3.83 9.06 3.86
CA VAL A 362 3.58 9.88 5.06
C VAL A 362 3.73 11.36 4.72
N LYS A 363 4.81 11.75 4.04
CA LYS A 363 5.04 13.15 3.63
C LYS A 363 3.96 13.68 2.69
N TRP A 364 3.44 12.85 1.79
CA TRP A 364 2.40 13.22 0.83
C TRP A 364 0.98 13.11 1.41
N GLN A 365 0.83 12.53 2.61
CA GLN A 365 -0.45 12.26 3.26
C GLN A 365 -1.41 11.47 2.35
N HIS A 366 -0.88 10.52 1.58
CA HIS A 366 -1.64 9.75 0.61
C HIS A 366 -1.09 8.32 0.52
N ILE A 367 -1.95 7.31 0.59
CA ILE A 367 -1.57 5.89 0.67
C ILE A 367 -1.10 5.36 -0.70
N ALA A 368 -1.79 5.73 -1.78
CA ALA A 368 -1.39 5.32 -3.14
C ALA A 368 -1.60 6.49 -4.12
N PRO A 369 -0.70 7.50 -4.13
CA PRO A 369 -0.86 8.67 -5.01
C PRO A 369 -0.87 8.27 -6.49
N ASN A 370 -0.23 7.15 -6.81
CA ASN A 370 -0.20 6.56 -8.13
C ASN A 370 -1.51 5.89 -8.57
N CYS A 371 -2.54 5.81 -7.72
CA CYS A 371 -3.90 5.50 -8.14
C CYS A 371 -4.57 6.73 -8.77
N PRO A 372 -5.34 6.59 -9.86
CA PRO A 372 -5.56 5.40 -10.71
C PRO A 372 -4.51 5.19 -11.82
N ASP A 373 -3.47 6.03 -11.90
CA ASP A 373 -2.61 6.15 -13.08
C ASP A 373 -1.72 4.91 -13.32
N THR A 374 -0.95 4.45 -12.32
CA THR A 374 -0.09 3.26 -12.44
C THR A 374 -0.59 2.07 -11.64
N LEU A 375 -1.55 2.28 -10.74
CA LEU A 375 -2.22 1.23 -9.99
C LEU A 375 -3.72 1.39 -10.19
N ASP A 376 -4.38 0.33 -10.64
CA ASP A 376 -5.81 0.33 -10.92
C ASP A 376 -6.61 0.67 -9.65
N ALA A 377 -7.53 1.61 -9.77
CA ALA A 377 -8.40 2.03 -8.68
C ALA A 377 -9.85 2.06 -9.12
N PHE A 378 -10.75 1.86 -8.16
CA PHE A 378 -12.17 1.98 -8.42
C PHE A 378 -12.50 3.44 -8.77
N PRO A 379 -13.29 3.71 -9.82
CA PRO A 379 -13.61 5.07 -10.22
C PRO A 379 -14.60 5.73 -9.23
N ILE A 380 -14.04 6.35 -8.20
CA ILE A 380 -14.75 7.13 -7.18
C ILE A 380 -14.75 8.61 -7.59
N ALA A 381 -15.87 9.31 -7.35
CA ALA A 381 -16.06 10.69 -7.77
C ALA A 381 -15.91 11.70 -6.62
N ASP A 382 -16.71 11.56 -5.56
CA ASP A 382 -16.92 12.64 -4.57
C ASP A 382 -15.91 12.67 -3.41
N ARG A 383 -15.06 11.65 -3.32
CA ARG A 383 -14.07 11.48 -2.23
C ARG A 383 -12.87 10.70 -2.72
N ASP A 384 -11.73 10.84 -2.04
CA ASP A 384 -10.58 9.95 -2.21
C ASP A 384 -10.34 9.16 -0.91
N PRO A 385 -10.69 7.86 -0.85
CA PRO A 385 -10.48 7.07 0.36
C PRO A 385 -9.00 6.84 0.69
N LEU A 386 -8.08 7.12 -0.23
CA LEU A 386 -6.64 6.86 -0.08
C LEU A 386 -5.87 8.08 0.46
N VAL A 387 -6.51 9.24 0.61
CA VAL A 387 -5.94 10.39 1.34
C VAL A 387 -5.92 10.08 2.83
N MET A 388 -4.78 10.18 3.51
CA MET A 388 -4.70 9.85 4.94
C MET A 388 -5.55 10.81 5.78
N SER A 389 -6.49 10.29 6.58
CA SER A 389 -7.27 11.13 7.52
C SER A 389 -6.42 11.55 8.70
N SER A 390 -5.57 10.64 9.16
CA SER A 390 -4.59 10.80 10.22
C SER A 390 -3.34 10.01 9.84
N THR A 391 -2.17 10.50 10.26
CA THR A 391 -0.91 9.78 10.13
C THR A 391 -0.87 8.66 11.18
N PRO A 392 -0.76 7.39 10.78
CA PRO A 392 -0.69 6.26 11.72
C PRO A 392 0.64 6.26 12.49
N HIS A 393 0.68 5.56 13.61
CA HIS A 393 1.92 5.40 14.39
C HIS A 393 2.84 4.32 13.81
N VAL A 394 2.25 3.32 13.15
CA VAL A 394 2.97 2.24 12.47
C VAL A 394 2.35 2.02 11.09
N ILE A 395 3.19 1.98 10.05
CA ILE A 395 2.83 1.59 8.69
C ILE A 395 3.59 0.32 8.33
N ILE A 396 2.86 -0.68 7.88
CA ILE A 396 3.40 -2.00 7.53
C ILE A 396 3.00 -2.30 6.09
N CYS A 397 4.01 -2.53 5.25
CA CYS A 397 3.86 -2.83 3.84
C CYS A 397 4.27 -4.27 3.57
N GLY A 398 3.34 -5.08 3.08
CA GLY A 398 3.56 -6.46 2.69
C GLY A 398 4.35 -6.60 1.38
N ASN A 399 4.78 -7.83 1.12
CA ASN A 399 5.29 -8.29 -0.18
C ASN A 399 6.47 -7.50 -0.73
N GLN A 400 7.29 -6.94 0.15
CA GLN A 400 8.48 -6.23 -0.27
C GLN A 400 9.62 -7.21 -0.59
N PRO A 401 10.58 -6.85 -1.45
CA PRO A 401 11.70 -7.74 -1.79
C PRO A 401 12.55 -8.12 -0.58
N GLN A 402 12.66 -7.20 0.40
CA GLN A 402 13.48 -7.36 1.59
C GLN A 402 12.81 -6.72 2.81
N ALA A 403 13.18 -7.21 3.99
CA ALA A 403 12.79 -6.60 5.25
C ALA A 403 13.49 -5.24 5.44
N GLU A 404 12.74 -4.19 5.72
CA GLU A 404 13.28 -2.86 6.02
C GLU A 404 12.49 -2.22 7.17
N VAL A 405 13.17 -1.55 8.08
CA VAL A 405 12.53 -0.85 9.20
C VAL A 405 13.11 0.54 9.31
N ARG A 406 12.25 1.54 9.45
CA ARG A 406 12.68 2.93 9.64
C ARG A 406 11.74 3.67 10.56
N ARG A 407 12.29 4.44 11.50
CA ARG A 407 11.52 5.38 12.31
C ARG A 407 11.74 6.79 11.77
N ILE A 408 10.66 7.51 11.46
CA ILE A 408 10.73 8.88 10.94
C ILE A 408 10.01 9.85 11.87
N SER A 409 10.49 11.09 11.97
CA SER A 409 9.75 12.19 12.60
C SER A 409 8.71 12.70 11.62
N VAL A 410 7.50 12.96 12.11
CA VAL A 410 6.41 13.51 11.31
C VAL A 410 6.41 15.03 11.46
N ASP A 411 6.54 15.74 10.35
CA ASP A 411 6.49 17.22 10.28
C ASP A 411 7.48 17.95 11.21
N GLY A 412 8.61 17.31 11.55
CA GLY A 412 9.59 17.87 12.49
C GLY A 412 9.08 18.00 13.92
N THR A 413 8.02 17.26 14.27
CA THR A 413 7.48 17.17 15.62
C THR A 413 8.14 16.02 16.40
N ASP A 414 7.91 15.97 17.71
CA ASP A 414 8.34 14.84 18.55
C ASP A 414 7.60 13.54 18.24
N THR A 415 6.57 13.58 17.38
CA THR A 415 5.83 12.38 17.00
C THR A 415 6.55 11.65 15.88
N SER A 416 6.65 10.33 16.03
CA SER A 416 7.29 9.45 15.07
C SER A 416 6.32 8.46 14.45
N CYS A 417 6.55 8.10 13.19
CA CYS A 417 5.94 6.95 12.53
C CYS A 417 6.98 5.84 12.37
N LEU A 418 6.63 4.61 12.73
CA LEU A 418 7.41 3.40 12.44
C LEU A 418 6.99 2.85 11.07
N LEU A 419 7.95 2.65 10.18
CA LEU A 419 7.74 2.13 8.83
C LEU A 419 8.35 0.74 8.76
N VAL A 420 7.60 -0.24 8.25
CA VAL A 420 8.01 -1.64 8.17
C VAL A 420 7.71 -2.16 6.77
N CYS A 421 8.73 -2.68 6.09
CA CYS A 421 8.61 -3.46 4.87
C CYS A 421 8.72 -4.93 5.25
N LEU A 422 7.68 -5.71 4.99
CA LEU A 422 7.63 -7.15 5.24
C LEU A 422 8.01 -7.91 3.96
N PRO A 423 8.92 -8.89 4.04
CA PRO A 423 9.20 -9.76 2.92
C PRO A 423 8.06 -10.75 2.69
N LYS A 424 8.07 -11.38 1.51
CA LYS A 424 7.17 -12.51 1.22
C LYS A 424 7.52 -13.71 2.09
N PHE A 425 6.53 -14.29 2.75
CA PHE A 425 6.66 -15.48 3.57
C PHE A 425 6.98 -16.71 2.71
N SER A 426 6.42 -16.79 1.50
CA SER A 426 6.77 -17.81 0.50
C SER A 426 8.29 -17.89 0.25
N LYS A 427 8.96 -16.74 0.18
CA LYS A 427 10.41 -16.65 -0.08
C LYS A 427 11.28 -16.75 1.17
N THR A 428 10.81 -16.26 2.32
CA THR A 428 11.67 -16.08 3.51
C THR A 428 11.27 -16.93 4.70
N ARG A 429 10.00 -17.36 4.79
CA ARG A 429 9.37 -17.98 5.97
C ARG A 429 9.54 -17.15 7.25
N VAL A 430 9.64 -15.82 7.11
CA VAL A 430 9.84 -14.90 8.23
C VAL A 430 8.51 -14.26 8.65
N ALA A 431 8.24 -14.24 9.96
CA ALA A 431 7.18 -13.43 10.56
C ALA A 431 7.77 -12.29 11.40
N CYS A 432 7.03 -11.17 11.46
CA CYS A 432 7.42 -9.98 12.19
C CYS A 432 6.54 -9.83 13.45
N PHE A 433 7.16 -9.82 14.63
CA PHE A 433 6.52 -9.61 15.92
C PHE A 433 6.75 -8.17 16.36
N LEU A 434 5.68 -7.42 16.57
CA LEU A 434 5.69 -6.05 17.06
C LEU A 434 5.30 -6.04 18.53
N ASP A 435 6.23 -5.60 19.39
CA ASP A 435 5.94 -5.31 20.80
C ASP A 435 5.30 -3.92 20.91
N LEU A 436 4.12 -3.83 21.50
CA LEU A 436 3.38 -2.58 21.58
C LEU A 436 3.91 -1.60 22.64
N SER A 437 4.68 -2.10 23.61
CA SER A 437 5.20 -1.30 24.72
C SER A 437 6.22 -0.27 24.25
N ASP A 438 7.13 -0.67 23.37
CA ASP A 438 8.21 0.16 22.84
C ASP A 438 8.20 0.29 21.30
N LEU A 439 7.35 -0.47 20.60
CA LEU A 439 7.32 -0.59 19.14
C LEU A 439 8.61 -1.19 18.57
N SER A 440 9.26 -2.08 19.32
CA SER A 440 10.36 -2.92 18.84
C SER A 440 9.85 -4.08 18.00
N LEU A 441 10.72 -4.58 17.11
CA LEU A 441 10.40 -5.66 16.19
C LEU A 441 11.32 -6.85 16.44
N LYS A 442 10.74 -8.05 16.54
CA LYS A 442 11.45 -9.33 16.51
C LYS A 442 11.07 -10.06 15.22
N TRP A 443 12.08 -10.42 14.42
CA TRP A 443 11.90 -11.23 13.22
C TRP A 443 12.18 -12.69 13.56
N GLN A 444 11.21 -13.56 13.29
CA GLN A 444 11.34 -15.00 13.54
C GLN A 444 11.27 -15.75 12.21
N ASN A 445 12.29 -16.56 11.93
CA ASN A 445 12.33 -17.43 10.77
C ASN A 445 11.73 -18.80 11.12
N PHE A 446 10.93 -19.35 10.21
CA PHE A 446 10.26 -20.64 10.32
C PHE A 446 10.63 -21.59 9.17
N ASP A 447 11.77 -21.36 8.52
CA ASP A 447 12.34 -22.29 7.57
C ASP A 447 12.98 -23.49 8.29
N HIS A 448 12.60 -24.71 7.92
CA HIS A 448 13.15 -25.95 8.49
C HIS A 448 14.55 -26.29 7.98
N GLN A 449 15.06 -25.55 6.98
CA GLN A 449 16.36 -25.84 6.36
C GLN A 449 17.56 -25.20 7.07
N PHE A 450 17.36 -24.50 8.19
CA PHE A 450 18.43 -23.86 8.97
C PHE A 450 18.27 -24.03 10.48
#